data_AF-A0A6N8V0F0-F1
#
_entry.id   AF-A0A6N8V0F0-F1
#
_cell.length_a   1.000
_cell.length_b   1.000
_cell.length_c   1.000
_cell.angle_alpha   90.00
_cell.angle_beta   90.00
_cell.angle_gamma   90.00
#
_symmetry.space_group_name_H-M   'P 1'
#
loop_
_entity.id
_entity.type
_entity.pdbx_description
1 polymer ?
#
loop_
_entity_poly.entity_id
_entity_poly.type
_entity_poly.pdbx_seq_one_letter_code
_entity_poly.pdbx_strand_id
1 'polypeptide(L)'
;MGRVAAAVPLGDRVAVQSHVDALTKPPGSLGRLEDLALQVGCVLGDPPPALDDAVVFVFAADHGVVARGVSAYPAVVTAQMCANFSAGGAAINVLARACGAEVRVVDVG
;
A
#
# COMPACT_ATOMS: atom_id res chain seq x y z
N MET A 1 -4.28 -18.03 9.55
CA MET A 1 -2.87 -18.00 9.98
C MET A 1 -2.05 -17.45 8.84
N GLY A 2 -1.68 -16.17 8.89
CA GLY A 2 -0.83 -15.55 7.87
C GLY A 2 0.57 -16.15 7.95
N ARG A 3 1.04 -16.76 6.87
CA ARG A 3 2.45 -17.15 6.76
C ARG A 3 3.25 -15.85 6.74
N VAL A 4 4.13 -15.66 7.72
CA VAL A 4 5.26 -14.74 7.54
C VAL A 4 6.06 -15.34 6.39
N ALA A 5 6.08 -14.66 5.24
CA ALA A 5 6.92 -15.08 4.14
C ALA A 5 8.36 -15.20 4.67
N ALA A 6 9.04 -16.29 4.32
CA ALA A 6 10.47 -16.40 4.58
C ALA A 6 11.16 -15.14 4.04
N ALA A 7 12.16 -14.63 4.75
CA ALA A 7 12.88 -13.44 4.32
C ALA A 7 13.33 -13.61 2.86
N VAL A 8 12.75 -12.82 1.97
CA VAL A 8 13.15 -12.81 0.56
C VAL A 8 14.53 -12.17 0.53
N PRO A 9 15.56 -12.84 -0.01
CA PRO A 9 16.86 -12.22 -0.19
C PRO A 9 16.68 -10.95 -1.02
N LEU A 10 17.24 -9.83 -0.55
CA LEU A 10 17.23 -8.58 -1.32
C LEU A 10 17.87 -8.81 -2.68
N GLY A 11 17.26 -8.25 -3.73
CA GLY A 11 17.82 -8.31 -5.08
C GLY A 11 19.10 -7.50 -5.18
N ASP A 12 20.11 -8.03 -5.87
CA ASP A 12 21.30 -7.27 -6.21
C ASP A 12 20.94 -6.16 -7.21
N ARG A 13 21.07 -4.90 -6.78
CA ARG A 13 20.73 -3.72 -7.57
C ARG A 13 21.37 -3.74 -8.96
N VAL A 14 22.62 -4.20 -9.08
CA VAL A 14 23.33 -4.22 -10.37
C VAL A 14 22.70 -5.25 -11.31
N ALA A 15 22.39 -6.44 -10.78
CA ALA A 15 21.71 -7.49 -11.53
C ALA A 15 20.30 -7.07 -11.97
N VAL A 16 19.51 -6.48 -11.07
CA VAL A 16 18.15 -6.00 -11.38
C VAL A 16 18.18 -4.88 -12.43
N GLN A 17 19.08 -3.90 -12.30
CA GLN A 17 19.22 -2.85 -13.31
C GLN A 17 19.59 -3.42 -14.67
N SER A 18 20.54 -4.37 -14.71
CA SER A 18 20.97 -5.03 -15.93
C SER A 18 19.82 -5.80 -16.60
N HIS A 19 18.96 -6.44 -15.82
CA HIS A 19 17.74 -7.06 -16.33
C HIS A 19 16.82 -6.00 -16.96
N VAL A 20 16.48 -4.94 -16.22
CA VAL A 20 15.58 -3.89 -16.68
C VAL A 20 16.06 -3.25 -17.97
N ASP A 21 17.38 -3.01 -18.11
CA ASP A 21 17.99 -2.44 -19.31
C ASP A 21 18.01 -3.41 -20.50
N ALA A 22 17.99 -4.72 -20.24
CA ALA A 22 17.98 -5.76 -21.27
C ALA A 22 16.57 -6.08 -21.83
N LEU A 23 15.51 -5.55 -21.22
CA LEU A 23 14.14 -5.70 -21.74
C LEU A 23 14.02 -5.10 -23.15
N THR A 24 13.09 -5.62 -23.96
CA THR A 24 12.85 -5.15 -25.34
C THR A 24 12.16 -3.78 -25.36
N LYS A 25 12.92 -2.75 -24.98
CA LYS A 25 12.54 -1.34 -24.91
C LYS A 25 13.81 -0.49 -25.08
N PRO A 26 13.75 0.74 -25.62
CA PRO A 26 14.86 1.66 -25.51
C PRO A 26 15.16 1.95 -24.02
N PRO A 27 16.43 2.05 -23.61
CA PRO A 27 16.79 2.37 -22.23
C PRO A 27 16.10 3.66 -21.74
N GLY A 28 15.45 3.61 -20.57
CA GLY A 28 14.74 4.75 -19.97
C GLY A 28 13.40 5.10 -20.61
N SER A 29 12.95 4.38 -21.65
CA SER A 29 11.71 4.69 -22.38
C SER A 29 10.43 4.56 -21.55
N LEU A 30 10.43 3.78 -20.46
CA LEU A 30 9.28 3.67 -19.54
C LEU A 30 9.34 4.66 -18.36
N GLY A 31 10.38 5.51 -18.31
CA GLY A 31 10.55 6.54 -17.30
C GLY A 31 10.46 5.99 -15.87
N ARG A 32 9.57 6.58 -15.06
CA ARG A 32 9.38 6.22 -13.63
C ARG A 32 9.00 4.77 -13.39
N LEU A 33 8.48 4.06 -14.40
CA LEU A 33 8.19 2.63 -14.25
C LEU A 33 9.48 1.79 -14.17
N GLU A 34 10.59 2.23 -14.77
CA GLU A 34 11.88 1.55 -14.64
C GLU A 34 12.45 1.70 -13.22
N ASP A 35 12.33 2.90 -12.64
CA ASP A 35 12.72 3.17 -11.25
C ASP A 35 11.91 2.30 -10.27
N LEU A 36 10.60 2.18 -10.52
CA LEU A 36 9.71 1.36 -9.71
C LEU A 36 10.04 -0.14 -9.85
N ALA A 37 10.29 -0.62 -11.07
CA ALA A 37 10.70 -2.00 -11.31
C ALA A 37 12.01 -2.34 -10.60
N LEU A 38 13.00 -1.44 -10.65
CA LEU A 38 14.26 -1.59 -9.91
C LEU A 38 14.02 -1.66 -8.40
N GLN A 39 13.20 -0.77 -7.85
CA GLN A 39 12.88 -0.76 -6.42
C GLN A 39 12.19 -2.07 -6.00
N VAL A 40 11.19 -2.51 -6.75
CA VAL A 40 10.46 -3.76 -6.49
C VAL A 40 11.42 -4.95 -6.58
N GLY A 41 12.26 -5.02 -7.60
CA GLY A 41 13.23 -6.10 -7.77
C GLY A 41 14.30 -6.13 -6.68
N CYS A 42 14.72 -4.97 -6.15
CA CYS A 42 15.65 -4.91 -5.02
C CYS A 42 15.01 -5.40 -3.71
N VAL A 43 13.71 -5.17 -3.50
CA VAL A 43 13.00 -5.54 -2.26
C VAL A 43 12.51 -6.98 -2.29
N LEU A 44 12.02 -7.44 -3.44
CA LEU A 44 11.34 -8.73 -3.58
C LEU A 44 12.11 -9.74 -4.45
N GLY A 45 13.32 -9.40 -4.88
CA GLY A 45 14.10 -10.20 -5.81
C GLY A 45 13.66 -9.99 -7.27
N ASP A 46 14.45 -10.55 -8.18
CA ASP A 46 14.18 -10.51 -9.63
C ASP A 46 14.25 -11.94 -10.22
N PRO A 47 13.16 -12.44 -10.84
CA PRO A 47 11.86 -11.78 -10.95
C PRO A 47 11.13 -11.71 -9.60
N PRO A 48 10.35 -10.63 -9.34
CA PRO A 48 9.56 -10.54 -8.12
C PRO A 48 8.42 -11.58 -8.13
N PRO A 49 7.91 -12.00 -6.95
CA PRO A 49 6.68 -12.77 -6.87
C PRO A 49 5.49 -11.97 -7.39
N ALA A 50 4.39 -12.66 -7.70
CA ALA A 50 3.14 -11.99 -8.06
C ALA A 50 2.66 -11.07 -6.92
N LEU A 51 2.20 -9.86 -7.28
CA LEU A 51 1.81 -8.82 -6.34
C LEU A 51 0.28 -8.78 -6.17
N ASP A 52 -0.32 -9.92 -5.84
CA ASP A 52 -1.77 -10.11 -5.89
C ASP A 52 -2.45 -9.89 -4.52
N ASP A 53 -1.70 -9.95 -3.41
CA ASP A 53 -2.23 -9.90 -2.04
C ASP A 53 -2.08 -8.51 -1.39
N ALA A 54 -2.52 -7.46 -2.08
CA ALA A 54 -2.43 -6.09 -1.56
C ALA A 54 -3.40 -5.85 -0.40
N VAL A 55 -2.93 -5.20 0.68
CA VAL A 55 -3.77 -4.85 1.83
C VAL A 55 -3.53 -3.39 2.24
N VAL A 56 -4.61 -2.64 2.42
CA VAL A 56 -4.61 -1.29 3.00
C VAL A 56 -5.04 -1.36 4.46
N PHE A 57 -4.15 -0.95 5.36
CA PHE A 57 -4.49 -0.78 6.77
C PHE A 57 -4.90 0.67 7.06
N VAL A 58 -6.11 0.86 7.58
CA VAL A 58 -6.63 2.15 8.04
C VAL A 58 -6.52 2.18 9.56
N PHE A 59 -5.52 2.89 10.08
CA PHE A 59 -5.36 3.12 11.51
C PHE A 59 -6.21 4.34 11.90
N ALA A 60 -7.22 4.10 12.73
CA ALA A 60 -8.13 5.14 13.18
C ALA A 60 -7.84 5.48 14.64
N ALA A 61 -7.75 6.79 14.93
CA ALA A 61 -7.73 7.27 16.29
C ALA A 61 -8.36 8.66 16.47
N ASP A 62 -8.99 8.87 17.62
CA ASP A 62 -9.48 10.16 18.09
C ASP A 62 -8.35 11.04 18.65
N HIS A 63 -8.60 12.35 18.65
CA HIS A 63 -7.63 13.34 19.09
C HIS A 63 -8.27 14.32 20.07
N GLY A 64 -7.77 14.37 21.31
CA GLY A 64 -8.30 15.25 22.36
C GLY A 64 -8.23 16.75 22.04
N VAL A 65 -7.37 17.16 21.10
CA VAL A 65 -7.27 18.55 20.61
C VAL A 65 -8.58 19.04 19.96
N VAL A 66 -9.49 18.14 19.57
CA VAL A 66 -10.82 18.48 19.04
C VAL A 66 -11.62 19.42 19.97
N ALA A 67 -11.39 19.36 21.29
CA ALA A 67 -11.99 20.27 22.27
C ALA A 67 -11.61 21.74 22.07
N ARG A 68 -10.60 22.03 21.25
CA ARG A 68 -10.16 23.39 20.88
C ARG A 68 -10.84 23.91 19.60
N GLY A 69 -11.77 23.16 19.01
CA GLY A 69 -12.49 23.59 17.81
C GLY A 69 -11.63 23.62 16.54
N VAL A 70 -10.58 22.80 16.47
CA VAL A 70 -9.66 22.72 15.32
C VAL A 70 -10.21 21.93 14.12
N SER A 71 -11.37 21.28 14.28
CA SER A 71 -12.03 20.46 13.27
C SER A 71 -13.42 21.01 12.95
N ALA A 72 -13.81 20.97 11.68
CA ALA A 72 -15.18 21.24 11.24
C ALA A 72 -16.16 20.09 11.55
N TYR A 73 -15.64 18.91 11.91
CA TYR A 73 -16.41 17.71 12.21
C TYR A 73 -16.36 17.37 13.70
N PRO A 74 -17.47 16.89 14.29
CA PRO A 74 -17.49 16.42 15.67
C PRO A 74 -16.68 15.14 15.84
N ALA A 75 -16.16 14.89 17.04
CA ALA A 75 -15.29 13.74 17.35
C ALA A 75 -15.93 12.37 16.99
N VAL A 76 -17.25 12.24 17.16
CA VAL A 76 -17.99 11.00 16.85
C VAL A 76 -17.84 10.53 15.39
N VAL A 77 -17.43 11.42 14.48
CA VAL A 77 -17.23 11.06 13.07
C VAL A 77 -16.14 10.01 12.90
N THR A 78 -15.14 9.93 13.78
CA THR A 78 -14.11 8.88 13.73
C THR A 78 -14.74 7.49 13.81
N ALA A 79 -15.56 7.25 14.84
CA ALA A 79 -16.25 5.97 15.03
C ALA A 79 -17.26 5.68 13.90
N GLN A 80 -17.97 6.70 13.40
CA GLN A 80 -18.89 6.56 12.27
C GLN A 80 -18.15 6.16 10.99
N MET A 81 -16.99 6.73 10.74
CA MET A 81 -16.16 6.39 9.59
C MET A 81 -15.55 4.99 9.73
N CYS A 82 -15.15 4.57 10.92
CA CYS A 82 -14.72 3.18 11.17
C CYS A 82 -15.82 2.17 10.83
N ALA A 83 -17.06 2.46 11.22
CA ALA A 83 -18.21 1.65 10.83
C ALA A 83 -18.42 1.66 9.30
N ASN A 84 -18.27 2.83 8.65
CA ASN A 84 -18.38 2.95 7.20
C ASN A 84 -17.28 2.18 6.43
N PHE A 85 -16.03 2.23 6.92
CA PHE A 85 -14.92 1.45 6.36
C PHE A 85 -15.19 -0.05 6.47
N SER A 86 -15.66 -0.49 7.64
CA SER A 86 -15.98 -1.91 7.91
C SER A 86 -17.17 -2.39 7.06
N ALA A 87 -18.13 -1.51 6.78
CA ALA A 87 -19.27 -1.79 5.91
C ALA A 87 -18.93 -1.70 4.41
N GLY A 88 -17.71 -1.29 4.04
CA GLY A 88 -17.31 -1.17 2.63
C GLY A 88 -17.81 0.07 1.90
N GLY A 89 -18.36 1.06 2.63
CA GLY A 89 -19.08 2.21 2.07
C GLY A 89 -18.23 3.47 1.86
N ALA A 90 -16.96 3.49 2.28
CA ALA A 90 -16.11 4.66 2.10
C ALA A 90 -15.37 4.64 0.77
N ALA A 91 -14.84 5.80 0.37
CA ALA A 91 -14.05 5.95 -0.85
C ALA A 91 -12.86 4.98 -0.92
N ILE A 92 -12.17 4.74 0.21
CA ILE A 92 -11.05 3.80 0.26
C ILE A 92 -11.48 2.37 -0.09
N ASN A 93 -12.69 1.96 0.30
CA ASN A 93 -13.20 0.63 -0.05
C ASN A 93 -13.46 0.50 -1.55
N VAL A 94 -13.92 1.57 -2.20
CA VAL A 94 -14.16 1.60 -3.65
C VAL A 94 -12.83 1.50 -4.41
N LEU A 95 -11.85 2.32 -4.03
CA LEU A 95 -10.52 2.33 -4.65
C LEU A 95 -9.78 1.01 -4.43
N ALA A 96 -9.79 0.49 -3.21
CA ALA A 96 -9.13 -0.78 -2.88
C ALA A 96 -9.70 -1.92 -3.73
N ARG A 97 -11.03 -2.03 -3.84
CA ARG A 97 -11.68 -3.03 -4.69
C ARG A 97 -11.33 -2.87 -6.17
N ALA A 98 -11.23 -1.65 -6.69
CA ALA A 98 -10.81 -1.41 -8.07
C ALA A 98 -9.36 -1.86 -8.33
N CYS A 99 -8.51 -1.87 -7.30
CA CYS A 99 -7.13 -2.32 -7.35
C CYS A 99 -6.92 -3.76 -6.84
N GLY A 100 -7.97 -4.50 -6.49
CA GLY A 100 -7.86 -5.86 -5.93
C GLY A 100 -7.31 -5.93 -4.50
N ALA A 101 -7.28 -4.81 -3.77
CA ALA A 101 -6.75 -4.75 -2.41
C ALA A 101 -7.82 -4.97 -1.32
N GLU A 102 -7.42 -5.62 -0.22
CA GLU A 102 -8.22 -5.73 1.00
C GLU A 102 -8.12 -4.44 1.83
N VAL A 103 -9.19 -4.05 2.55
CA VAL A 103 -9.15 -2.96 3.54
C VAL A 103 -9.30 -3.53 4.93
N ARG A 104 -8.36 -3.24 5.83
CA ARG A 104 -8.40 -3.61 7.24
C ARG A 104 -8.40 -2.37 8.11
N VAL A 105 -9.41 -2.23 8.96
CA VAL A 105 -9.51 -1.13 9.92
C VAL A 105 -8.85 -1.57 11.23
N VAL A 106 -7.99 -0.72 11.77
CA VAL A 106 -7.31 -0.93 13.05
C VAL A 106 -7.63 0.26 13.94
N ASP A 107 -8.39 0.01 14.99
CA ASP A 107 -8.62 0.99 16.06
C ASP A 107 -7.38 1.05 16.96
N VAL A 108 -6.81 2.24 17.11
CA VAL A 108 -5.61 2.47 17.93
C VAL A 108 -5.73 3.61 18.94
N GLY A 109 -6.91 4.24 19.11
CA GLY A 109 -7.09 5.27 20.15
C GLY A 109 -8.29 6.18 20.03
#